data_AF-A0A7W1JXJ8-F1
#
_entry.id   AF-A0A7W1JXJ8-F1
#
_cell.length_a   1.000
_cell.length_b   1.000
_cell.length_c   1.000
_cell.angle_alpha   90.00
_cell.angle_beta   90.00
_cell.angle_gamma   90.00
#
_symmetry.space_group_name_H-M   'P 1'
#
loop_
_entity.id
_entity.type
_entity.pdbx_description
1 polymer ?
#
loop_
_entity_poly.entity_id
_entity_poly.type
_entity_poly.pdbx_seq_one_letter_code
_entity_poly.pdbx_strand_id
1 'polypeptide(L)' 'MAKALTTGDPCRAATLAQQLQRETLASINSGRVPGPFQEHLASAATDLVSRIQCVPAAKPQVNGKHKSRDKKRKDEEND' A
#
# COMPACT_ATOMS: atom_id res chain seq x y z
N MET A 1 0.78 2.54 13.09
CA MET A 1 0.02 1.93 11.97
C MET A 1 -0.93 2.93 11.31
N ALA A 2 -1.91 3.52 12.03
CA ALA A 2 -2.82 4.53 11.48
C ALA A 2 -2.08 5.68 10.77
N LYS A 3 -0.99 6.18 11.39
CA LYS A 3 -0.15 7.22 10.80
C LYS A 3 0.48 6.81 9.45
N ALA A 4 0.87 5.54 9.28
CA ALA A 4 1.46 5.04 8.03
C ALA A 4 0.42 4.97 6.89
N LEU A 5 -0.82 4.57 7.23
CA LEU A 5 -1.94 4.62 6.28
C LEU A 5 -2.25 6.07 5.87
N THR A 6 -2.27 7.00 6.82
CA THR A 6 -2.53 8.42 6.52
C THR A 6 -1.40 9.11 5.75
N THR A 7 -0.17 8.60 5.84
CA THR A 7 1.00 9.14 5.11
C THR A 7 1.23 8.47 3.76
N GLY A 8 0.31 7.62 3.29
CA GLY A 8 0.44 6.95 1.99
C GLY A 8 1.52 5.86 1.94
N ASP A 9 1.87 5.25 3.08
CA ASP A 9 2.85 4.18 3.17
C ASP A 9 2.16 2.85 3.58
N PRO A 10 1.44 2.21 2.65
CA PRO A 10 0.68 1.00 2.92
C PRO A 10 1.58 -0.20 3.27
N CYS A 11 2.82 -0.20 2.77
CA CYS A 11 3.79 -1.26 3.05
C CYS A 11 4.33 -1.19 4.46
N ARG A 12 4.68 0.01 4.94
CA ARG A 12 5.00 0.20 6.36
C ARG A 12 3.81 -0.07 7.26
N ALA A 13 2.59 0.27 6.82
CA ALA A 13 1.38 -0.10 7.55
C ALA A 13 1.22 -1.62 7.68
N ALA A 14 1.50 -2.38 6.61
CA ALA A 14 1.44 -3.84 6.62
C ALA A 14 2.46 -4.44 7.61
N THR A 15 3.70 -3.95 7.61
CA THR A 15 4.73 -4.40 8.58
C THR A 15 4.31 -4.14 10.02
N LEU A 16 3.75 -2.96 10.31
CA LEU A 16 3.28 -2.61 11.64
C LEU A 16 2.07 -3.47 12.08
N ALA A 17 1.18 -3.82 11.15
CA ALA A 17 0.05 -4.71 11.44
C ALA A 17 0.52 -6.14 11.75
N GLN A 18 1.47 -6.67 10.98
CA GLN A 18 2.07 -7.97 11.26
C GLN A 18 2.80 -7.99 12.60
N GLN A 19 3.48 -6.90 12.97
CA GLN A 19 4.10 -6.79 14.28
C GLN A 19 3.06 -6.82 15.41
N LEU A 20 1.99 -6.05 15.28
CA LEU A 20 0.89 -6.05 16.24
C LEU A 20 0.26 -7.45 16.40
N GLN A 21 0.07 -8.18 15.30
CA GLN A 21 -0.44 -9.55 15.33
C GLN A 21 0.48 -10.47 16.14
N ARG A 22 1.80 -10.42 15.91
CA ARG A 22 2.77 -11.23 16.67
C ARG A 22 2.77 -10.91 18.16
N GLU A 23 2.74 -9.63 18.52
CA GLU A 23 2.70 -9.18 19.92
C GLU A 23 1.39 -9.61 20.62
N THR A 24 0.29 -9.58 19.89
CA THR A 24 -1.02 -10.07 20.35
C THR A 24 -0.97 -11.56 20.66
N LEU A 25 -0.48 -12.37 19.72
CA LEU A 25 -0.36 -13.81 19.91
C LEU A 25 0.63 -14.15 21.04
N ALA A 26 1.73 -13.41 21.17
CA ALA A 26 2.66 -13.59 22.29
C ALA A 26 2.01 -13.27 23.65
N SER A 27 1.13 -12.26 23.71
CA SER A 27 0.38 -11.91 24.92
C SER A 27 -0.65 -12.99 25.29
N ILE A 28 -1.30 -13.59 24.29
CA ILE A 28 -2.21 -14.73 24.47
C ILE A 28 -1.42 -15.95 24.99
N ASN A 29 -0.33 -16.32 24.31
CA ASN A 29 0.48 -17.48 24.67
C ASN A 29 1.17 -17.35 26.04
N SER A 30 1.45 -16.13 26.48
CA SER A 30 1.99 -15.85 27.82
C SER A 30 0.92 -15.76 28.91
N GLY A 31 -0.35 -16.02 28.59
CA GLY A 31 -1.45 -16.01 29.55
C GLY A 31 -1.84 -14.61 30.04
N ARG A 32 -1.39 -13.55 29.37
CA ARG A 32 -1.71 -12.15 29.75
C ARG A 32 -3.13 -11.74 29.31
N VAL A 33 -3.76 -12.53 28.46
CA VAL A 33 -5.12 -12.30 27.95
C VAL A 33 -6.07 -13.30 28.61
N PRO A 34 -7.13 -12.86 29.32
CA PRO A 34 -8.13 -13.76 29.86
C PRO A 34 -8.75 -14.62 28.76
N GLY A 35 -8.94 -15.92 29.03
CA GLY A 35 -9.43 -16.93 28.09
C GLY A 35 -10.61 -16.48 27.21
N PRO A 36 -11.68 -15.87 27.76
CA PRO A 36 -12.83 -15.41 26.98
C PRO A 36 -12.51 -14.41 25.86
N PHE A 37 -11.37 -13.71 25.93
CA PHE A 37 -10.98 -12.71 24.94
C PHE A 37 -9.94 -13.20 23.93
N GLN A 38 -9.32 -14.36 24.15
CA GLN A 38 -8.19 -14.82 23.34
C GLN A 38 -8.58 -15.02 21.86
N GLU A 39 -9.64 -15.78 21.61
CA GLU A 39 -10.12 -16.08 20.25
C GLU A 39 -10.54 -14.82 19.48
N HIS A 40 -11.30 -13.95 20.13
CA HIS A 40 -11.76 -12.70 19.53
C HIS A 40 -10.56 -11.79 19.20
N LEU A 41 -9.61 -11.67 20.12
CA LEU A 41 -8.44 -10.81 19.95
C LEU A 41 -7.50 -11.35 18.85
N ALA A 42 -7.29 -12.66 18.79
CA ALA A 42 -6.52 -13.31 17.73
C ALA A 42 -7.18 -13.12 16.35
N SER A 43 -8.51 -13.25 16.29
CA SER A 43 -9.29 -13.03 15.07
C SER A 43 -9.20 -11.59 14.59
N ALA A 44 -9.39 -10.62 15.48
CA ALA A 44 -9.31 -9.19 15.15
C ALA A 44 -7.92 -8.79 14.64
N ALA A 45 -6.85 -9.30 15.26
CA ALA A 45 -5.49 -9.03 14.80
C ALA A 45 -5.20 -9.64 13.42
N THR A 46 -5.77 -10.81 13.11
CA THR A 46 -5.62 -11.48 11.82
C THR A 46 -6.41 -10.79 10.71
N ASP A 47 -7.64 -10.39 11.01
CA ASP A 47 -8.48 -9.61 10.10
C ASP A 47 -7.84 -8.26 9.76
N LEU A 48 -7.21 -7.61 10.75
CA LEU A 48 -6.48 -6.37 10.53
C LEU A 48 -5.34 -6.50 9.51
N VAL A 49 -4.52 -7.55 9.63
CA VAL A 49 -3.43 -7.82 8.67
C VAL A 49 -4.00 -8.08 7.27
N SER A 50 -5.09 -8.82 7.18
CA SER A 50 -5.73 -9.19 5.92
C SER A 50 -6.28 -7.99 5.15
N ARG A 51 -6.67 -6.92 5.86
CA ARG A 51 -7.20 -5.68 5.28
C ARG A 51 -6.12 -4.76 4.73
N ILE A 52 -4.87 -4.90 5.15
CA ILE A 52 -3.78 -3.99 4.74
C ILE A 52 -3.01 -4.61 3.58
N GLN A 53 -3.21 -4.07 2.38
CA GLN A 53 -2.47 -4.45 1.19
C GLN A 53 -1.31 -3.50 0.95
N CYS A 54 -0.08 -4.03 0.95
CA CYS A 54 1.08 -3.33 0.44
C CYS A 54 1.03 -3.33 -1.09
N VAL A 55 0.51 -2.25 -1.67
CA VAL A 55 0.60 -2.00 -3.11
C VAL A 55 1.75 -1.01 -3.30
N PRO A 56 2.87 -1.39 -3.94
CA PRO A 56 3.92 -0.45 -4.29
C PRO A 56 3.33 0.65 -5.17
N ALA A 57 3.64 1.92 -4.88
CA ALA A 57 3.18 3.03 -5.70
C ALA A 57 3.57 2.80 -7.16
N ALA A 58 2.60 2.91 -8.07
CA ALA A 58 2.88 2.85 -9.50
C ALA A 58 3.95 3.89 -9.84
N LYS A 59 4.99 3.48 -10.58
CA LYS A 59 6.06 4.39 -11.00
C LYS A 59 5.41 5.62 -11.67
N PRO A 60 5.83 6.85 -11.34
CA PRO A 60 5.29 8.02 -12.00
C PRO A 60 5.55 7.88 -13.50
N GLN A 61 4.47 7.77 -14.26
CA GLN A 61 4.48 7.88 -15.71
C GLN A 61 5.02 9.27 -16.04
N VAL A 62 6.29 9.31 -16.44
CA VAL A 62 6.90 10.47 -17.08
C VAL A 62 6.07 10.74 -18.33
N ASN A 63 5.19 11.74 -18.25
CA ASN A 63 4.51 12.30 -19.41
C ASN A 63 5.59 12.88 -20.33
N GLY A 64 6.13 12.02 -21.21
CA GLY A 64 6.98 12.38 -22.32
C GLY A 64 6.20 13.37 -23.19
N LYS A 65 6.68 14.62 -23.20
CA LYS A 65 6.23 15.70 -24.07
C LYS A 65 6.21 15.21 -25.54
N HIS A 66 5.04 14.83 -26.06
CA HIS A 66 4.81 14.81 -27.49
C HIS A 66 4.67 16.26 -27.98
N LYS A 67 5.78 16.85 -28.46
CA LYS A 67 5.70 18.00 -29.37
C LYS A 67 5.54 17.47 -30.79
N SER A 68 4.30 17.21 -31.18
CA SER A 68 3.92 17.08 -32.59
C SER A 68 4.14 18.43 -33.26
N ARG A 69 5.21 18.55 -34.06
CA ARG A 69 5.41 19.68 -34.97
C ARG A 69 4.60 19.41 -36.23
N ASP A 70 3.36 19.88 -36.23
CA ASP A 70 2.60 20.13 -37.45
C ASP A 70 2.95 21.52 -38.00
N LYS A 71 3.60 21.57 -39.18
CA LYS A 71 3.34 22.62 -40.17
C LYS A 71 3.84 22.25 -41.57
N LYS A 72 2.92 21.59 -42.30
CA LYS A 72 2.37 21.97 -43.61
C LYS A 72 3.33 22.38 -44.76
N ARG A 73 3.20 21.58 -45.82
CA ARG A 73 3.57 21.71 -47.25
C ARG A 73 3.68 23.13 -47.83
N LYS A 74 4.61 23.29 -48.77
CA LYS A 74 4.36 23.95 -50.07
C LYS A 74 4.90 23.08 -51.20
N ASP A 75 4.02 22.83 -52.16
CA ASP A 75 4.21 22.16 -53.43
C ASP A 75 5.02 23.04 -54.42
N GLU A 76 5.60 22.36 -55.42
CA GLU A 76 5.89 22.76 -56.83
C GLU A 76 6.61 24.09 -57.16
N GLU A 77 7.68 24.04 -57.96
CA GLU A 77 7.65 24.30 -59.42
C GLU A 77 9.07 24.19 -60.06
N ASN A 78 9.10 23.80 -61.35
CA ASN A 78 10.23 23.54 -62.25
C ASN A 78 11.15 24.75 -62.56
N ASP A 79 12.44 24.47 -62.84
CA ASP A 79 13.11 24.75 -64.14
C ASP A 79 14.36 23.85 -64.29
#